data_AF-A0A8S9V2L5-F1
#
_entry.id   AF-A0A8S9V2L5-F1
#
_cell.length_a   1.000
_cell.length_b   1.000
_cell.length_c   1.000
_cell.angle_alpha   90.00
_cell.angle_beta   90.00
_cell.angle_gamma   90.00
#
_symmetry.space_group_name_H-M   'P 1'
#
loop_
_entity.id
_entity.type
_entity.pdbx_description
1 polymer ?
#
loop_
_entity_poly.entity_id
_entity_poly.type
_entity_poly.pdbx_seq_one_letter_code
_entity_poly.pdbx_strand_id
1 'polypeptide(L)' 'MSGGGEYPFPKYTWSPAGGWWAKTQNWQRKTGVALVVLAAVAGPIALYSSLNHIKFPAEERRKL' A
#
# COMPACT_ATOMS: atom_id res chain seq x y z
N MET A 1 -6.61 -5.87 -23.68
CA MET A 1 -7.53 -6.03 -22.53
C MET A 1 -8.92 -5.66 -23.03
N SER A 2 -9.86 -6.61 -23.03
CA SER A 2 -11.23 -6.42 -23.50
C SER A 2 -11.96 -5.45 -22.57
N GLY A 3 -12.00 -4.17 -22.98
CA GLY A 3 -12.78 -3.15 -22.30
C GLY A 3 -14.25 -3.35 -22.62
N GLY A 4 -14.98 -4.04 -21.73
CA GLY A 4 -16.43 -3.84 -21.68
C GLY A 4 -16.71 -2.34 -21.64
N GLY A 5 -17.63 -1.88 -22.49
CA GLY A 5 -17.89 -0.45 -22.68
C GLY A 5 -18.24 0.26 -21.38
N GLU A 6 -17.95 1.55 -21.32
CA GLU A 6 -18.39 2.41 -20.22
C GLU A 6 -19.91 2.58 -20.31
N TYR A 7 -20.62 2.34 -19.20
CA TYR A 7 -22.06 2.58 -19.10
C TYR A 7 -22.32 3.95 -18.48
N PRO A 8 -23.53 4.54 -18.61
CA PRO A 8 -23.86 5.80 -17.96
C PRO A 8 -23.68 5.71 -16.43
N PHE A 9 -23.06 6.73 -15.84
CA PHE A 9 -22.80 6.83 -14.40
C PHE A 9 -22.97 8.28 -13.91
N PRO A 10 -23.22 8.49 -12.61
CA PRO A 10 -23.38 9.83 -12.03
C PRO A 10 -22.03 10.57 -11.97
N LYS A 11 -21.89 11.61 -12.81
CA LYS A 11 -20.63 12.36 -13.03
C LYS A 11 -20.12 13.16 -11.83
N TYR A 12 -21.01 13.56 -10.94
CA TYR A 12 -20.70 14.48 -9.83
C TYR A 12 -20.58 13.78 -8.47
N THR A 13 -20.43 12.46 -8.48
CA THR A 13 -20.25 11.69 -7.25
C THR A 13 -18.79 11.70 -6.84
N TRP A 14 -18.52 12.07 -5.60
CA TRP A 14 -17.18 11.97 -5.02
C TRP A 14 -17.05 10.73 -4.16
N SER A 15 -15.91 10.05 -4.26
CA SER A 15 -15.53 8.93 -3.40
C SER A 15 -14.01 8.95 -3.19
N PRO A 16 -13.52 8.66 -1.98
CA PRO A 16 -12.09 8.66 -1.68
C PRO A 16 -11.31 7.57 -2.45
N ALA A 17 -11.98 6.46 -2.80
CA ALA A 17 -11.38 5.36 -3.56
C ALA A 17 -11.46 5.57 -5.10
N GLY A 18 -12.10 6.64 -5.56
CA GLY A 18 -12.45 6.86 -6.96
C GLY A 18 -13.89 6.47 -7.29
N GLY A 19 -14.27 6.66 -8.56
CA GLY A 19 -15.60 6.38 -9.08
C GLY A 19 -15.60 5.38 -10.23
N TRP A 20 -16.67 5.41 -11.03
CA TRP A 20 -16.84 4.51 -12.18
C TRP A 20 -15.79 4.78 -13.27
N TRP A 21 -15.12 3.71 -13.72
CA TRP A 21 -14.07 3.73 -14.75
C TRP A 21 -13.04 4.85 -14.56
N ALA A 22 -12.56 5.03 -13.32
CA ALA A 22 -11.66 6.12 -12.96
C ALA A 22 -10.38 6.13 -13.85
N LYS A 23 -10.33 7.05 -14.81
CA LYS A 23 -9.14 7.33 -15.62
C LYS A 23 -8.35 8.45 -14.97
N THR A 24 -7.40 8.09 -14.13
CA THR A 24 -6.54 9.08 -13.47
C THR A 24 -5.41 9.46 -14.42
N GLN A 25 -5.31 10.75 -14.77
CA GLN A 25 -4.11 11.26 -15.44
C GLN A 25 -2.93 11.19 -14.46
N ASN A 26 -1.77 10.75 -14.94
CA ASN A 26 -0.52 10.61 -14.17
C ASN A 26 -0.56 9.57 -13.02
N TRP A 27 -1.25 8.44 -13.21
CA TRP A 27 -1.37 7.37 -12.21
C TRP A 27 0.00 6.90 -11.69
N GLN A 28 1.01 6.80 -12.58
CA GLN A 28 2.35 6.31 -12.21
C GLN A 28 2.99 7.18 -11.15
N ARG A 29 2.91 8.51 -11.32
CA ARG A 29 3.49 9.46 -10.37
C ARG A 29 2.78 9.38 -9.02
N LYS A 30 1.45 9.29 -9.00
CA LYS A 30 0.66 9.17 -7.77
C LYS A 30 0.98 7.88 -7.01
N THR A 31 1.06 6.75 -7.72
CA THR A 31 1.47 5.46 -7.13
C THR A 31 2.91 5.50 -6.63
N GLY A 32 3.83 6.13 -7.38
CA GLY A 32 5.21 6.32 -6.96
C GLY A 32 5.33 7.09 -5.65
N VAL A 33 4.59 8.19 -5.51
CA VAL A 33 4.55 8.95 -4.24
C VAL A 33 3.98 8.11 -3.10
N ALA A 34 2.89 7.36 -3.32
CA ALA A 34 2.32 6.49 -2.30
C ALA A 34 3.33 5.43 -1.82
N LEU A 35 4.07 4.82 -2.75
CA LEU A 35 5.13 3.86 -2.44
C LEU A 35 6.27 4.48 -1.62
N VAL A 36 6.72 5.68 -1.99
CA VAL A 36 7.77 6.40 -1.26
C VAL A 36 7.31 6.70 0.17
N VAL A 37 6.08 7.17 0.37
CA VAL A 37 5.52 7.43 1.70
C VAL A 37 5.44 6.15 2.52
N LEU A 38 4.93 5.06 1.94
CA LEU A 38 4.86 3.76 2.62
C LEU A 38 6.25 3.27 3.04
N ALA A 39 7.25 3.36 2.15
CA ALA A 39 8.62 2.96 2.47
C ALA A 39 9.26 3.85 3.53
N ALA A 40 9.01 5.16 3.49
CA ALA A 40 9.53 6.12 4.47
C ALA A 40 8.95 5.89 5.88
N VAL A 41 7.72 5.41 5.99
CA VAL A 41 7.11 5.06 7.29
C VAL A 41 7.50 3.66 7.73
N ALA A 42 7.35 2.66 6.86
CA ALA A 42 7.59 1.26 7.22
C ALA A 42 9.08 0.95 7.43
N GLY A 43 9.97 1.58 6.66
CA GLY A 43 11.42 1.35 6.71
C GLY A 43 12.03 1.60 8.10
N PRO A 44 11.86 2.79 8.69
CA PRO A 44 12.36 3.08 10.04
C PRO A 44 11.77 2.15 11.11
N ILE A 45 10.47 1.84 11.02
CA ILE A 45 9.80 0.93 11.98
C ILE A 45 10.41 -0.48 11.89
N ALA A 46 10.57 -1.01 10.68
CA ALA A 46 11.16 -2.31 10.46
C ALA A 46 12.63 -2.35 10.89
N LEU A 47 13.40 -1.29 10.63
CA LEU A 47 14.79 -1.17 11.06
C LEU A 47 14.89 -1.12 12.58
N TYR A 48 14.08 -0.28 13.24
CA TYR A 48 14.02 -0.21 14.69
C TYR A 48 13.65 -1.56 15.30
N SER A 49 12.63 -2.23 14.76
CA SER A 49 12.26 -3.58 15.19
C SER A 49 13.40 -4.58 15.01
N SER A 50 14.12 -4.52 13.89
CA SER A 50 15.25 -5.42 13.60
C SER A 50 16.41 -5.19 14.56
N LEU A 51 16.69 -3.94 14.93
CA LEU A 51 17.78 -3.61 15.84
C LEU A 51 17.45 -3.94 17.31
N ASN A 52 16.17 -3.90 17.69
CA ASN A 52 15.74 -4.04 19.10
C ASN A 52 15.04 -5.37 19.41
N HIS A 53 14.90 -6.30 18.46
CA HIS A 53 14.30 -7.60 18.77
C HIS A 53 15.21 -8.41 19.72
N ILE A 54 14.63 -8.94 20.79
CA ILE A 54 15.32 -9.86 21.69
C ILE A 54 15.57 -11.17 20.94
N LYS A 55 16.83 -11.57 20.84
CA LYS A 55 17.21 -12.88 20.26
C LYS A 55 17.16 -13.93 21.34
N PHE A 56 16.12 -14.74 21.36
CA PHE A 56 16.10 -15.94 22.21
C PHE A 56 17.14 -16.94 21.70
N PRO A 57 18.00 -17.51 22.56
CA PRO A 57 18.86 -18.61 22.18
C PRO A 57 17.99 -19.79 21.71
N ALA A 58 18.45 -20.50 20.67
CA ALA A 58 17.68 -21.58 20.03
C ALA A 58 17.21 -22.66 21.02
N GLU A 59 17.96 -22.87 22.10
CA GLU A 59 17.65 -23.80 23.20
C GLU A 59 16.38 -23.44 23.98
N GLU A 60 16.08 -22.15 24.20
CA GLU A 60 14.86 -21.73 24.93
C GLU A 60 13.61 -21.82 24.05
N ARG A 61 13.74 -21.64 22.73
CA ARG A 61 12.62 -21.73 21.78
C ARG A 61 12.04 -23.15 21.71
N ARG A 62 12.81 -24.18 22.06
CA ARG A 62 12.41 -25.60 22.04
C ARG A 62 11.62 -26.03 23.28
N LYS A 63 11.57 -25.18 24.32
CA LYS A 63 10.92 -25.45 25.61
C LYS A 63 9.53 -24.80 25.76
N LEU A 64 9.11 -24.02 24.76
CA LEU A 64 7.74 -23.50 24.61
C LEU A 64 6.95 -24.41 23.67
#